data_AF-A0A947S0W8-F1
#
_entry.id   AF-A0A947S0W8-F1
#
_cell.length_a   1.000
_cell.length_b   1.000
_cell.length_c   1.000
_cell.angle_alpha   90.00
_cell.angle_beta   90.00
_cell.angle_gamma   90.00
#
_symmetry.space_group_name_H-M   'P 1'
#
loop_
_entity.id
_entity.type
_entity.pdbx_description
1 polymer ?
#
loop_
_entity_poly.entity_id
_entity_poly.type
_entity_poly.pdbx_seq_one_letter_code
_entity_poly.pdbx_strand_id
1 'polypeptide(L)'
;MPPVSRKITFILFLTTAIIGSVVFYDEVFSYGTNTAHPFLTREAVKLFNQNAENKISEEEIEWIVRGAVEEDTPIRWMNHFFNPITQKGLFGFSSAKDWTKQNIKQSFYPKGNQTWQKAIDLYVDGDKEESFVALGHTLHLIEDMAVPAHARDDPHAFGDPYESWAEENGVKEFNEISVSEFDNIDNFFDSLSEYSNKYFLSKDTIDESLLKNLKTKTVFLDDKIIDCHLFYDSNGNEFCIISSDKNFINSEKVVYYFTEINHSGYYSLLAPKAISYGAGLIDLFFKEIAKEKQKESQNQPAETQSAIIQMAFEKDTEEKTNLEAELPSNPSESEIPNHLALAGDTGQVQEQVIETESGEEADIHLLDIGYPTDPTTSSVPPASGAGSNMIAVPAGAGGGAGA
;
A
#
# COMPACT_ATOMS: atom_id res chain seq x y z
N MET A 1 -48.06 -26.68 -19.57
CA MET A 1 -46.84 -26.89 -18.77
C MET A 1 -47.17 -26.50 -17.34
N PRO A 2 -46.83 -27.30 -16.32
CA PRO A 2 -47.14 -26.93 -14.93
C PRO A 2 -46.26 -25.75 -14.50
N PRO A 3 -46.74 -24.86 -13.60
CA PRO A 3 -45.96 -23.73 -13.13
C PRO A 3 -44.76 -24.23 -12.32
N VAL A 4 -43.56 -23.89 -12.79
CA VAL A 4 -42.31 -24.16 -12.05
C VAL A 4 -42.39 -23.40 -10.72
N SER A 5 -42.14 -24.11 -9.61
CA SER A 5 -42.26 -23.49 -8.28
C SER A 5 -41.26 -22.33 -8.14
N ARG A 6 -41.68 -21.23 -7.51
CA ARG A 6 -40.82 -20.04 -7.26
C ARG A 6 -39.47 -20.38 -6.63
N LYS A 7 -39.39 -21.46 -5.85
CA LYS A 7 -38.15 -21.95 -5.22
C LYS A 7 -37.17 -22.55 -6.24
N ILE A 8 -37.67 -23.25 -7.26
CA ILE A 8 -36.85 -23.83 -8.34
C ILE A 8 -36.33 -22.72 -9.25
N THR A 9 -37.14 -21.69 -9.54
CA THR A 9 -36.70 -20.52 -10.32
C THR A 9 -35.62 -19.73 -9.58
N PHE A 10 -35.73 -19.59 -8.25
CA PHE A 10 -34.72 -18.90 -7.44
C PHE A 10 -33.39 -19.68 -7.35
N ILE A 11 -33.44 -21.00 -7.19
CA ILE A 11 -32.25 -21.86 -7.19
C ILE A 11 -31.56 -21.84 -8.55
N LEU A 12 -32.32 -21.93 -9.66
CA LEU A 12 -31.77 -21.81 -11.01
C LEU A 12 -31.12 -20.44 -11.25
N PHE A 13 -31.72 -19.36 -10.73
CA PHE A 13 -31.14 -18.02 -10.84
C PHE A 13 -29.83 -17.91 -10.05
N LEU A 14 -29.78 -18.47 -8.83
CA LEU A 14 -28.58 -18.48 -7.99
C LEU A 14 -27.47 -19.32 -8.63
N THR A 15 -27.80 -20.49 -9.19
CA THR A 15 -26.80 -21.32 -9.86
C THR A 15 -26.33 -20.71 -11.19
N THR A 16 -27.19 -20.05 -11.96
CA THR A 16 -26.75 -19.30 -13.14
C THR A 16 -25.95 -18.05 -12.79
N ALA A 17 -26.23 -17.39 -11.66
CA ALA A 17 -25.44 -16.26 -11.17
C ALA A 17 -24.05 -16.72 -10.69
N ILE A 18 -23.98 -17.85 -9.97
CA ILE A 18 -22.73 -18.46 -9.51
C ILE A 18 -21.91 -19.02 -10.70
N ILE A 19 -22.55 -19.70 -11.65
CA ILE A 19 -21.87 -20.20 -12.86
C ILE A 19 -21.50 -19.02 -13.78
N GLY A 20 -22.32 -17.97 -13.85
CA GLY A 20 -21.98 -16.72 -14.53
C GLY A 20 -20.75 -16.05 -13.93
N SER A 21 -20.66 -15.97 -12.60
CA SER A 21 -19.45 -15.45 -11.93
C SER A 21 -18.21 -16.32 -12.11
N VAL A 22 -18.35 -17.60 -12.46
CA VAL A 22 -17.22 -18.52 -12.73
C VAL A 22 -16.81 -18.51 -14.20
N VAL A 23 -17.72 -18.17 -15.13
CA VAL A 23 -17.45 -18.14 -16.59
C VAL A 23 -16.98 -16.75 -17.06
N PHE A 24 -17.22 -15.69 -16.29
CA PHE A 24 -16.68 -14.34 -16.55
C PHE A 24 -15.53 -13.99 -15.59
N TYR A 25 -14.70 -14.96 -15.24
CA TYR A 25 -13.57 -14.76 -14.31
C TYR A 25 -12.39 -14.02 -14.95
N ASP A 26 -12.40 -13.81 -16.27
CA ASP A 26 -11.17 -13.46 -16.99
C ASP A 26 -10.92 -11.97 -17.24
N GLU A 27 -11.83 -11.03 -16.96
CA GLU A 27 -11.56 -9.60 -17.31
C GLU A 27 -12.20 -8.60 -16.33
N VAL A 28 -11.78 -8.65 -15.07
CA VAL A 28 -12.00 -7.52 -14.13
C VAL A 28 -10.62 -7.13 -13.60
N PHE A 29 -9.84 -6.46 -14.45
CA PHE A 29 -8.53 -5.91 -14.12
C PHE A 29 -8.72 -4.58 -13.39
N SER A 30 -8.48 -4.58 -12.07
CA SER A 30 -8.05 -3.38 -11.34
C SER A 30 -6.53 -3.49 -11.24
N TYR A 31 -5.82 -2.56 -11.88
CA TYR A 31 -4.39 -2.64 -12.20
C TYR A 31 -3.96 -3.91 -12.94
N GLY A 32 -2.88 -3.83 -13.72
CA GLY A 32 -2.26 -5.01 -14.30
C GLY A 32 -1.66 -5.86 -13.19
N THR A 33 -2.49 -6.64 -12.47
CA THR A 33 -2.12 -7.55 -11.36
C THR A 33 -0.86 -8.36 -11.66
N ASN A 34 -0.64 -8.66 -12.95
CA ASN A 34 0.47 -9.49 -13.42
C ASN A 34 1.68 -8.70 -13.96
N THR A 35 1.61 -7.36 -14.02
CA THR A 35 2.64 -6.52 -14.64
C THR A 35 3.11 -5.41 -13.70
N ALA A 36 2.24 -4.50 -13.28
CA ALA A 36 2.65 -3.28 -12.58
C ALA A 36 3.07 -3.57 -11.13
N HIS A 37 2.20 -4.21 -10.33
CA HIS A 37 2.51 -4.58 -8.94
C HIS A 37 3.76 -5.46 -8.84
N PRO A 38 3.90 -6.56 -9.64
CA PRO A 38 5.14 -7.34 -9.66
C PRO A 38 6.38 -6.52 -9.98
N PHE A 39 6.28 -5.58 -10.92
CA PHE A 39 7.41 -4.73 -11.30
C PHE A 39 7.79 -3.78 -10.16
N LEU A 40 6.83 -3.02 -9.62
CA LEU A 40 7.07 -2.05 -8.54
C LEU A 40 7.63 -2.75 -7.28
N THR A 41 7.07 -3.91 -6.92
CA THR A 41 7.54 -4.73 -5.80
C THR A 41 8.99 -5.18 -6.01
N ARG A 42 9.37 -5.64 -7.21
CA ARG A 42 10.76 -6.01 -7.51
C ARG A 42 11.70 -4.83 -7.41
N GLU A 43 11.32 -3.68 -7.95
CA GLU A 43 12.15 -2.47 -7.88
C GLU A 43 12.29 -1.96 -6.44
N ALA A 44 11.25 -2.05 -5.62
CA ALA A 44 11.31 -1.75 -4.19
C ALA A 44 12.31 -2.65 -3.46
N VAL A 45 12.26 -3.97 -3.70
CA VAL A 45 13.22 -4.90 -3.08
C VAL A 45 14.65 -4.66 -3.59
N LYS A 46 14.82 -4.39 -4.90
CA LYS A 46 16.14 -4.04 -5.46
C LYS A 46 16.71 -2.79 -4.79
N LEU A 47 15.90 -1.74 -4.64
CA LEU A 47 16.30 -0.50 -3.97
C LEU A 47 16.69 -0.76 -2.52
N PHE A 48 15.88 -1.51 -1.77
CA PHE A 48 16.22 -1.94 -0.40
C PHE A 48 17.57 -2.68 -0.35
N ASN A 49 17.77 -3.66 -1.24
CA ASN A 49 18.96 -4.49 -1.32
C ASN A 49 20.26 -3.73 -1.68
N GLN A 50 20.19 -2.49 -2.16
CA GLN A 50 21.37 -1.68 -2.46
C GLN A 50 22.17 -1.36 -1.19
N ASN A 51 21.48 -1.09 -0.08
CA ASN A 51 22.09 -0.66 1.18
C ASN A 51 21.87 -1.65 2.35
N ALA A 52 21.08 -2.70 2.15
CA ALA A 52 20.80 -3.69 3.19
C ALA A 52 22.00 -4.62 3.48
N GLU A 53 22.29 -4.82 4.77
CA GLU A 53 23.26 -5.83 5.23
C GLU A 53 22.79 -7.25 4.92
N ASN A 54 21.52 -7.54 5.22
CA ASN A 54 20.86 -8.80 4.91
C ASN A 54 19.95 -8.61 3.71
N LYS A 55 20.45 -9.02 2.54
CA LYS A 55 19.70 -8.90 1.28
C LYS A 55 18.61 -9.96 1.20
N ILE A 56 17.49 -9.56 0.62
CA ILE A 56 16.42 -10.48 0.17
C ILE A 56 16.93 -11.16 -1.11
N SER A 57 16.96 -12.49 -1.10
CA SER A 57 17.37 -13.31 -2.25
C SER A 57 16.34 -13.29 -3.38
N GLU A 58 16.74 -13.74 -4.58
CA GLU A 58 15.81 -13.85 -5.73
C GLU A 58 14.60 -14.75 -5.44
N GLU A 59 14.78 -15.84 -4.70
CA GLU A 59 13.67 -16.71 -4.29
C GLU A 59 12.71 -15.99 -3.33
N GLU A 60 13.25 -15.28 -2.35
CA GLU A 60 12.44 -14.50 -1.41
C GLU A 60 11.71 -13.34 -2.12
N ILE A 61 12.32 -12.73 -3.15
CA ILE A 61 11.64 -11.73 -4.01
C ILE A 61 10.40 -12.34 -4.66
N GLU A 62 10.48 -13.57 -5.18
CA GLU A 62 9.30 -14.22 -5.79
C GLU A 62 8.17 -14.47 -4.79
N TRP A 63 8.48 -14.73 -3.52
CA TRP A 63 7.46 -14.86 -2.48
C TRP A 63 6.76 -13.52 -2.18
N ILE A 64 7.52 -12.43 -2.14
CA ILE A 64 6.96 -11.08 -1.97
C ILE A 64 6.08 -10.73 -3.17
N VAL A 65 6.58 -10.95 -4.38
CA VAL A 65 5.83 -10.71 -5.63
C VAL A 65 4.55 -11.55 -5.67
N ARG A 66 4.60 -12.83 -5.24
CA ARG A 66 3.40 -13.67 -5.11
C ARG A 66 2.37 -13.02 -4.19
N GLY A 67 2.78 -12.53 -3.03
CA GLY A 67 1.88 -11.82 -2.11
C GLY A 67 1.25 -10.57 -2.71
N ALA A 68 2.03 -9.77 -3.45
CA ALA A 68 1.52 -8.59 -4.12
C ALA A 68 0.43 -8.95 -5.14
N VAL A 69 0.72 -9.89 -6.04
CA VAL A 69 -0.25 -10.41 -7.03
C VAL A 69 -1.51 -10.96 -6.38
N GLU A 70 -1.37 -11.67 -5.25
CA GLU A 70 -2.49 -12.33 -4.60
C GLU A 70 -3.44 -11.36 -3.87
N GLU A 71 -3.03 -10.13 -3.57
CA GLU A 71 -3.86 -9.13 -2.90
C GLU A 71 -5.04 -8.64 -3.75
N ASP A 72 -4.92 -8.68 -5.08
CA ASP A 72 -6.01 -8.39 -6.03
C ASP A 72 -7.09 -9.48 -6.08
N THR A 73 -6.89 -10.63 -5.42
CA THR A 73 -7.86 -11.73 -5.44
C THR A 73 -9.26 -11.23 -5.03
N PRO A 74 -10.30 -11.31 -5.89
CA PRO A 74 -11.64 -10.90 -5.52
C PRO A 74 -12.14 -11.67 -4.28
N ILE A 75 -12.69 -11.02 -3.25
CA ILE A 75 -13.18 -9.63 -3.14
C ILE A 75 -12.24 -8.70 -2.33
N ARG A 76 -10.95 -9.01 -2.20
CA ARG A 76 -10.00 -8.26 -1.37
C ARG A 76 -9.88 -6.79 -1.81
N TRP A 77 -9.91 -6.56 -3.12
CA TRP A 77 -9.84 -5.25 -3.78
C TRP A 77 -10.83 -4.18 -3.28
N MET A 78 -11.94 -4.60 -2.66
CA MET A 78 -12.86 -3.66 -1.99
C MET A 78 -12.20 -2.88 -0.83
N ASN A 79 -11.05 -3.32 -0.32
CA ASN A 79 -10.31 -2.67 0.76
C ASN A 79 -9.00 -2.00 0.28
N HIS A 80 -8.79 -1.80 -1.03
CA HIS A 80 -7.58 -1.19 -1.60
C HIS A 80 -7.58 0.35 -1.56
N PHE A 81 -8.71 0.94 -1.22
CA PHE A 81 -8.91 2.37 -1.21
C PHE A 81 -8.57 2.98 0.15
N PHE A 82 -7.93 4.14 0.14
CA PHE A 82 -7.78 4.97 1.34
C PHE A 82 -7.72 6.44 0.95
N ASN A 83 -8.75 7.17 1.36
CA ASN A 83 -8.84 8.60 1.16
C ASN A 83 -8.27 9.35 2.37
N PRO A 84 -7.15 10.07 2.22
CA PRO A 84 -6.47 10.73 3.33
C PRO A 84 -7.26 11.89 3.92
N ILE A 85 -8.23 12.44 3.18
CA ILE A 85 -9.06 13.57 3.65
C ILE A 85 -10.19 13.06 4.54
N THR A 86 -10.87 12.00 4.11
CA THR A 86 -11.99 11.43 4.85
C THR A 86 -11.57 10.36 5.86
N GLN A 87 -10.32 9.88 5.76
CA GLN A 87 -9.73 8.77 6.52
C GLN A 87 -10.53 7.47 6.38
N LYS A 88 -11.14 7.23 5.22
CA LYS A 88 -12.03 6.09 4.94
C LYS A 88 -11.57 5.31 3.71
N GLY A 89 -12.10 4.10 3.60
CA GLY A 89 -12.06 3.32 2.36
C GLY A 89 -13.40 3.35 1.62
N LEU A 90 -13.40 2.71 0.46
CA LEU A 90 -14.52 2.70 -0.48
C LEU A 90 -15.81 2.14 0.14
N PHE A 91 -16.94 2.84 -0.03
CA PHE A 91 -18.28 2.39 0.36
C PHE A 91 -18.44 1.85 1.80
N GLY A 92 -17.61 2.31 2.74
CA GLY A 92 -17.63 1.85 4.13
C GLY A 92 -16.95 0.51 4.35
N PHE A 93 -16.22 -0.01 3.36
CA PHE A 93 -15.21 -1.06 3.58
C PHE A 93 -14.04 -0.51 4.40
N SER A 94 -13.14 -1.41 4.81
CA SER A 94 -11.95 -0.96 5.53
C SER A 94 -11.08 -0.15 4.58
N SER A 95 -10.44 0.89 5.10
CA SER A 95 -9.37 1.54 4.35
C SER A 95 -8.21 0.58 4.10
N ALA A 96 -7.43 0.79 3.05
CA ALA A 96 -6.19 0.05 2.80
C ALA A 96 -5.27 0.03 4.02
N LYS A 97 -5.12 1.21 4.66
CA LYS A 97 -4.37 1.39 5.91
C LYS A 97 -4.89 0.47 7.03
N ASP A 98 -6.19 0.44 7.29
CA ASP A 98 -6.77 -0.41 8.34
C ASP A 98 -6.76 -1.89 7.96
N TRP A 99 -6.91 -2.20 6.67
CA TRP A 99 -6.97 -3.55 6.15
C TRP A 99 -5.70 -4.34 6.49
N THR A 100 -4.52 -3.68 6.49
CA THR A 100 -3.24 -4.27 6.89
C THR A 100 -3.19 -4.79 8.34
N LYS A 101 -4.17 -4.44 9.20
CA LYS A 101 -4.18 -4.77 10.63
C LYS A 101 -5.30 -5.72 11.07
N GLN A 102 -6.28 -5.98 10.20
CA GLN A 102 -7.54 -6.62 10.59
C GLN A 102 -7.54 -8.15 10.43
N ASN A 103 -6.75 -8.84 11.25
CA ASN A 103 -6.56 -10.29 11.16
C ASN A 103 -7.87 -11.11 11.15
N ILE A 104 -8.83 -10.79 12.02
CA ILE A 104 -10.12 -11.47 12.10
C ILE A 104 -10.92 -11.22 10.82
N LYS A 105 -10.94 -9.99 10.31
CA LYS A 105 -11.68 -9.68 9.07
C LYS A 105 -11.05 -10.42 7.89
N GLN A 106 -9.72 -10.35 7.74
CA GLN A 106 -8.98 -11.03 6.68
C GLN A 106 -9.19 -12.56 6.68
N SER A 107 -9.38 -13.18 7.85
CA SER A 107 -9.62 -14.63 7.95
C SER A 107 -10.88 -15.13 7.23
N PHE A 108 -11.82 -14.23 6.90
CA PHE A 108 -13.03 -14.54 6.13
C PHE A 108 -12.88 -14.25 4.62
N TYR A 109 -11.73 -13.72 4.19
CA TYR A 109 -11.46 -13.39 2.79
C TYR A 109 -10.57 -14.48 2.16
N PRO A 110 -10.58 -14.59 0.82
CA PRO A 110 -9.56 -15.37 0.10
C PRO A 110 -8.15 -14.97 0.54
N LYS A 111 -7.23 -15.92 0.50
CA LYS A 111 -5.83 -15.80 1.00
C LYS A 111 -5.69 -15.65 2.52
N GLY A 112 -6.81 -15.54 3.25
CA GLY A 112 -6.80 -15.53 4.70
C GLY A 112 -6.09 -14.32 5.30
N ASN A 113 -5.55 -14.51 6.50
CA ASN A 113 -4.87 -13.46 7.25
C ASN A 113 -3.47 -13.17 6.68
N GLN A 114 -3.33 -12.02 6.05
CA GLN A 114 -2.10 -11.48 5.45
C GLN A 114 -1.78 -10.09 6.03
N THR A 115 -2.11 -9.87 7.31
CA THR A 115 -1.82 -8.60 7.99
C THR A 115 -0.32 -8.38 8.18
N TRP A 116 0.08 -7.11 8.30
CA TRP A 116 1.43 -6.69 8.65
C TRP A 116 2.04 -7.46 9.83
N GLN A 117 1.29 -7.53 10.95
CA GLN A 117 1.75 -8.27 12.13
C GLN A 117 1.96 -9.77 11.84
N LYS A 118 1.14 -10.36 10.97
CA LYS A 118 1.26 -11.78 10.61
C LYS A 118 2.55 -12.04 9.82
N ALA A 119 2.93 -11.13 8.93
CA ALA A 119 4.21 -11.19 8.22
C ALA A 119 5.38 -11.21 9.21
N ILE A 120 5.36 -10.32 10.21
CA ILE A 120 6.41 -10.23 11.24
C ILE A 120 6.48 -11.51 12.07
N ASP A 121 5.33 -11.96 12.60
CA ASP A 121 5.25 -13.16 13.44
C ASP A 121 5.82 -14.39 12.70
N LEU A 122 5.41 -14.59 11.44
CA LEU A 122 5.91 -15.70 10.61
C LEU A 122 7.43 -15.63 10.40
N TYR A 123 7.99 -14.43 10.21
CA TYR A 123 9.44 -14.28 10.06
C TYR A 123 10.20 -14.61 11.35
N VAL A 124 9.64 -14.18 12.48
CA VAL A 124 10.20 -14.46 13.81
C VAL A 124 10.20 -15.97 14.07
N ASP A 125 9.10 -16.65 13.73
CA ASP A 125 8.93 -18.10 13.82
C ASP A 125 9.78 -18.89 12.82
N GLY A 126 10.40 -18.22 11.84
CA GLY A 126 11.27 -18.82 10.83
C GLY A 126 10.55 -19.28 9.55
N ASP A 127 9.24 -19.05 9.44
CA ASP A 127 8.45 -19.30 8.23
C ASP A 127 8.59 -18.13 7.25
N LYS A 128 9.76 -18.03 6.63
CA LYS A 128 10.11 -16.93 5.72
C LYS A 128 9.21 -16.84 4.49
N GLU A 129 8.81 -17.98 3.91
CA GLU A 129 8.00 -17.99 2.68
C GLU A 129 6.66 -17.32 2.92
N GLU A 130 5.89 -17.79 3.91
CA GLU A 130 4.58 -17.22 4.22
C GLU A 130 4.71 -15.80 4.78
N SER A 131 5.80 -15.51 5.50
CA SER A 131 6.11 -14.15 5.95
C SER A 131 6.26 -13.18 4.80
N PHE A 132 7.05 -13.53 3.79
CA PHE A 132 7.29 -12.68 2.64
C PHE A 132 6.08 -12.57 1.73
N VAL A 133 5.25 -13.62 1.61
CA VAL A 133 3.92 -13.50 0.99
C VAL A 133 3.08 -12.46 1.71
N ALA A 134 2.94 -12.54 3.04
CA ALA A 134 2.17 -11.59 3.81
C ALA A 134 2.71 -10.15 3.69
N LEU A 135 4.03 -9.97 3.58
CA LEU A 135 4.65 -8.69 3.29
C LEU A 135 4.25 -8.16 1.90
N GLY A 136 4.22 -9.03 0.89
CA GLY A 136 3.79 -8.69 -0.47
C GLY A 136 2.37 -8.11 -0.51
N HIS A 137 1.44 -8.68 0.26
CA HIS A 137 0.07 -8.15 0.40
C HIS A 137 0.06 -6.71 0.94
N THR A 138 0.99 -6.36 1.83
CA THR A 138 1.10 -4.99 2.35
C THR A 138 1.74 -4.04 1.33
N LEU A 139 2.73 -4.50 0.58
CA LEU A 139 3.38 -3.70 -0.47
C LEU A 139 2.40 -3.35 -1.59
N HIS A 140 1.55 -4.29 -2.01
CA HIS A 140 0.46 -4.03 -2.95
C HIS A 140 -0.38 -2.81 -2.52
N LEU A 141 -0.83 -2.80 -1.26
CA LEU A 141 -1.67 -1.72 -0.74
C LEU A 141 -0.93 -0.37 -0.67
N ILE A 142 0.39 -0.35 -0.51
CA ILE A 142 1.20 0.87 -0.63
C ILE A 142 1.30 1.33 -2.08
N GLU A 143 1.48 0.40 -3.02
CA GLU A 143 1.49 0.70 -4.45
C GLU A 143 0.15 1.31 -4.89
N ASP A 144 -0.98 0.81 -4.36
CA ASP A 144 -2.31 1.40 -4.57
C ASP A 144 -2.40 2.85 -4.08
N MET A 145 -1.67 3.24 -3.02
CA MET A 145 -1.66 4.64 -2.58
C MET A 145 -1.00 5.57 -3.60
N ALA A 146 -0.19 5.03 -4.54
CA ALA A 146 0.36 5.76 -5.68
C ALA A 146 -0.60 5.78 -6.89
N VAL A 147 -1.86 5.38 -6.71
CA VAL A 147 -2.90 5.39 -7.74
C VAL A 147 -3.95 6.42 -7.36
N PRO A 148 -4.19 7.47 -8.18
CA PRO A 148 -5.10 8.55 -7.81
C PRO A 148 -6.53 8.06 -7.52
N ALA A 149 -7.00 7.02 -8.22
CA ALA A 149 -8.32 6.47 -7.99
C ALA A 149 -8.48 5.83 -6.59
N HIS A 150 -7.50 5.05 -6.15
CA HIS A 150 -7.48 4.42 -4.81
C HIS A 150 -7.34 5.45 -3.68
N ALA A 151 -6.59 6.53 -3.93
CA ALA A 151 -6.43 7.63 -2.96
C ALA A 151 -7.64 8.58 -2.90
N ARG A 152 -8.58 8.51 -3.85
CA ARG A 152 -9.72 9.43 -3.99
C ARG A 152 -11.08 8.74 -3.86
N ASP A 153 -11.11 7.49 -3.42
CA ASP A 153 -12.32 6.65 -3.35
C ASP A 153 -13.08 6.59 -4.69
N ASP A 154 -12.37 6.58 -5.83
CA ASP A 154 -12.97 6.56 -7.17
C ASP A 154 -13.19 5.10 -7.62
N PRO A 155 -14.42 4.56 -7.58
CA PRO A 155 -14.66 3.15 -7.88
C PRO A 155 -14.54 2.82 -9.37
N HIS A 156 -13.60 1.95 -9.72
CA HIS A 156 -13.29 1.58 -11.11
C HIS A 156 -13.32 0.06 -11.33
N ALA A 157 -14.41 -0.59 -10.91
CA ALA A 157 -14.59 -2.04 -11.08
C ALA A 157 -14.61 -2.53 -12.54
N PHE A 158 -14.54 -1.64 -13.53
CA PHE A 158 -14.47 -1.97 -14.96
C PHE A 158 -13.20 -1.40 -15.61
N GLY A 159 -12.18 -1.11 -14.80
CA GLY A 159 -10.89 -0.57 -15.21
C GLY A 159 -10.77 0.94 -15.03
N ASP A 160 -9.53 1.36 -14.74
CA ASP A 160 -9.11 2.76 -14.68
C ASP A 160 -8.08 3.05 -15.80
N PRO A 161 -8.17 4.23 -16.45
CA PRO A 161 -7.30 4.55 -17.59
C PRO A 161 -5.83 4.70 -17.22
N TYR A 162 -5.50 5.18 -16.02
CA TYR A 162 -4.13 5.27 -15.55
C TYR A 162 -3.56 3.88 -15.24
N GLU A 163 -4.35 3.03 -14.60
CA GLU A 163 -3.99 1.63 -14.34
C GLU A 163 -3.72 0.86 -15.64
N SER A 164 -4.62 0.98 -16.62
CA SER A 164 -4.49 0.36 -17.95
C SER A 164 -3.24 0.85 -18.67
N TRP A 165 -2.99 2.16 -18.62
CA TRP A 165 -1.80 2.76 -19.21
C TRP A 165 -0.51 2.25 -18.58
N ALA A 166 -0.49 2.13 -17.24
CA ALA A 166 0.67 1.69 -16.49
C ALA A 166 0.96 0.19 -16.69
N GLU A 167 -0.06 -0.63 -16.94
CA GLU A 167 0.14 -2.03 -17.34
C GLU A 167 0.91 -2.13 -18.67
N GLU A 168 0.56 -1.31 -19.65
CA GLU A 168 1.19 -1.34 -20.98
C GLU A 168 2.58 -0.68 -21.01
N ASN A 169 2.81 0.35 -20.19
CA ASN A 169 3.97 1.25 -20.31
C ASN A 169 4.84 1.33 -19.04
N GLY A 170 4.44 0.66 -17.95
CA GLY A 170 5.00 0.90 -16.62
C GLY A 170 6.35 0.26 -16.34
N VAL A 171 6.74 -0.77 -17.11
CA VAL A 171 8.03 -1.44 -16.94
C VAL A 171 9.13 -0.58 -17.55
N LYS A 172 9.84 0.17 -16.71
CA LYS A 172 10.95 1.05 -17.11
C LYS A 172 11.91 1.34 -15.96
N GLU A 173 13.14 1.70 -16.29
CA GLU A 173 14.16 2.05 -15.30
C GLU A 173 13.89 3.44 -14.70
N PHE A 174 14.10 3.56 -13.38
CA PHE A 174 14.07 4.82 -12.67
C PHE A 174 15.43 5.04 -11.99
N ASN A 175 16.00 6.23 -12.18
CA ASN A 175 17.29 6.58 -11.59
C ASN A 175 17.09 7.44 -10.33
N GLU A 176 18.06 7.37 -9.42
CA GLU A 176 18.18 8.30 -8.28
C GLU A 176 17.00 8.28 -7.30
N ILE A 177 16.40 7.10 -7.07
CA ILE A 177 15.37 6.93 -6.02
C ILE A 177 16.07 6.71 -4.67
N SER A 178 15.74 7.51 -3.67
CA SER A 178 16.13 7.25 -2.27
C SER A 178 15.04 6.49 -1.53
N VAL A 179 15.41 5.73 -0.50
CA VAL A 179 14.46 5.05 0.40
C VAL A 179 13.71 6.10 1.24
N SER A 180 12.39 5.97 1.36
CA SER A 180 11.59 6.81 2.26
C SER A 180 11.51 6.18 3.65
N GLU A 181 11.85 6.92 4.70
CA GLU A 181 11.90 6.38 6.07
C GLU A 181 10.74 6.91 6.93
N PHE A 182 10.00 5.99 7.55
CA PHE A 182 9.02 6.30 8.58
C PHE A 182 9.08 5.29 9.73
N ASP A 183 8.70 5.72 10.93
CA ASP A 183 8.76 4.90 12.14
C ASP A 183 7.58 3.93 12.32
N ASN A 184 6.56 4.01 11.48
CA ASN A 184 5.38 3.15 11.53
C ASN A 184 4.72 3.05 10.14
N ILE A 185 3.98 1.96 9.95
CA ILE A 185 3.29 1.65 8.69
C ILE A 185 2.25 2.70 8.27
N ASP A 186 1.54 3.33 9.21
CA ASP A 186 0.46 4.28 8.90
C ASP A 186 0.98 5.51 8.18
N ASN A 187 2.16 5.98 8.55
CA ASN A 187 2.78 7.14 7.91
C ASN A 187 3.10 6.89 6.43
N PHE A 188 3.40 5.65 6.02
CA PHE A 188 3.58 5.32 4.60
C PHE A 188 2.26 5.50 3.83
N PHE A 189 1.15 4.98 4.38
CA PHE A 189 -0.18 5.13 3.79
C PHE A 189 -0.62 6.59 3.75
N ASP A 190 -0.52 7.30 4.88
CA ASP A 190 -0.92 8.69 4.99
C ASP A 190 -0.15 9.58 4.02
N SER A 191 1.17 9.48 4.01
CA SER A 191 2.00 10.36 3.18
C SER A 191 1.84 10.08 1.68
N LEU A 192 1.80 8.82 1.25
CA LEU A 192 1.71 8.50 -0.18
C LEU A 192 0.31 8.79 -0.73
N SER A 193 -0.74 8.43 0.02
CA SER A 193 -2.11 8.72 -0.39
C SER A 193 -2.39 10.22 -0.40
N GLU A 194 -1.83 11.00 0.55
CA GLU A 194 -1.94 12.46 0.54
C GLU A 194 -1.28 13.05 -0.70
N TYR A 195 -0.07 12.61 -1.06
CA TYR A 195 0.59 13.04 -2.29
C TYR A 195 -0.24 12.71 -3.53
N SER A 196 -0.71 11.47 -3.65
CA SER A 196 -1.53 11.01 -4.77
C SER A 196 -2.85 11.80 -4.87
N ASN A 197 -3.57 11.93 -3.76
CA ASN A 197 -4.84 12.64 -3.69
C ASN A 197 -4.69 14.14 -4.01
N LYS A 198 -3.66 14.80 -3.47
CA LYS A 198 -3.48 16.25 -3.58
C LYS A 198 -3.07 16.72 -4.97
N TYR A 199 -2.21 15.95 -5.64
CA TYR A 199 -1.56 16.43 -6.87
C TYR A 199 -2.14 15.82 -8.14
N PHE A 200 -2.90 14.73 -8.06
CA PHE A 200 -3.36 14.00 -9.23
C PHE A 200 -4.89 13.86 -9.25
N LEU A 201 -5.44 13.69 -10.45
CA LEU A 201 -6.86 13.46 -10.68
C LEU A 201 -7.11 11.99 -11.01
N SER A 202 -8.31 11.52 -10.69
CA SER A 202 -8.83 10.27 -11.21
C SER A 202 -10.01 10.55 -12.16
N LYS A 203 -10.44 9.54 -12.91
CA LYS A 203 -11.44 9.67 -13.97
C LYS A 203 -12.71 10.38 -13.53
N ASP A 204 -13.28 9.99 -12.39
CA ASP A 204 -14.59 10.48 -11.95
C ASP A 204 -14.48 11.59 -10.90
N THR A 205 -13.27 12.12 -10.67
CA THR A 205 -13.00 13.19 -9.69
C THR A 205 -12.54 14.50 -10.33
N ILE A 206 -12.76 14.66 -11.64
CA ILE A 206 -12.44 15.87 -12.40
C ILE A 206 -13.40 17.00 -11.99
N ASP A 207 -12.89 18.00 -11.27
CA ASP A 207 -13.59 19.27 -11.04
C ASP A 207 -13.15 20.33 -12.07
N GLU A 208 -13.99 20.55 -13.09
CA GLU A 208 -13.72 21.53 -14.15
C GLU A 208 -13.52 22.96 -13.63
N SER A 209 -14.04 23.30 -12.45
CA SER A 209 -13.89 24.65 -11.89
C SER A 209 -12.45 24.94 -11.48
N LEU A 210 -11.73 23.92 -10.99
CA LEU A 210 -10.32 24.01 -10.62
C LEU A 210 -9.41 24.12 -11.85
N LEU A 211 -9.83 23.50 -12.96
CA LEU A 211 -9.03 23.44 -14.19
C LEU A 211 -9.02 24.75 -14.97
N LYS A 212 -10.09 25.54 -14.92
CA LYS A 212 -10.25 26.77 -15.73
C LYS A 212 -9.16 27.81 -15.52
N ASN A 213 -8.51 27.82 -14.36
CA ASN A 213 -7.49 28.81 -14.00
C ASN A 213 -6.06 28.28 -14.14
N LEU A 214 -5.89 27.02 -14.55
CA LEU A 214 -4.57 26.45 -14.76
C LEU A 214 -3.91 27.05 -16.01
N LYS A 215 -2.59 27.17 -15.97
CA LYS A 215 -1.81 27.53 -17.15
C LYS A 215 -1.95 26.40 -18.18
N THR A 216 -2.12 26.76 -19.44
CA THR A 216 -2.19 25.79 -20.53
C THR A 216 -0.96 25.87 -21.44
N LYS A 217 -0.57 24.71 -21.96
CA LYS A 217 0.45 24.55 -22.99
C LYS A 217 -0.15 23.75 -24.13
N THR A 218 -0.20 24.33 -25.32
CA THR A 218 -0.64 23.60 -26.51
C THR A 218 0.41 22.58 -26.93
N VAL A 219 -0.01 21.33 -27.13
CA VAL A 219 0.85 20.22 -27.52
C VAL A 219 0.26 19.50 -28.74
N PHE A 220 1.12 18.86 -29.51
CA PHE A 220 0.73 18.06 -30.68
C PHE A 220 0.88 16.58 -30.31
N LEU A 221 -0.23 15.84 -30.31
CA LEU A 221 -0.30 14.42 -29.94
C LEU A 221 -1.14 13.69 -30.99
N ASP A 222 -0.56 12.67 -31.64
CA ASP A 222 -1.22 11.81 -32.63
C ASP A 222 -2.03 12.59 -33.69
N ASP A 223 -1.36 13.53 -34.36
CA ASP A 223 -1.94 14.41 -35.37
C ASP A 223 -3.07 15.35 -34.88
N LYS A 224 -3.23 15.47 -33.56
CA LYS A 224 -4.17 16.40 -32.91
C LYS A 224 -3.45 17.48 -32.14
N ILE A 225 -4.04 18.68 -32.14
CA ILE A 225 -3.62 19.78 -31.28
C ILE A 225 -4.51 19.74 -30.05
N ILE A 226 -3.91 19.59 -28.88
CA ILE A 226 -4.62 19.55 -27.61
C ILE A 226 -3.98 20.55 -26.64
N ASP A 227 -4.75 21.03 -25.68
CA ASP A 227 -4.25 21.89 -24.61
C ASP A 227 -3.96 21.04 -23.37
N CYS A 228 -2.70 21.05 -22.95
CA CYS A 228 -2.25 20.45 -21.70
C CYS A 228 -2.39 21.47 -20.56
N HIS A 229 -3.14 21.12 -19.51
CA HIS A 229 -3.23 21.93 -18.29
C HIS A 229 -2.08 21.58 -17.37
N LEU A 230 -1.27 22.57 -17.03
CA LEU A 230 -0.04 22.40 -16.24
C LEU A 230 -0.34 22.44 -14.75
N PHE A 231 0.29 21.54 -14.02
CA PHE A 231 0.29 21.51 -12.57
C PHE A 231 1.68 21.18 -12.03
N TYR A 232 1.87 21.39 -10.73
CA TYR A 232 3.15 21.19 -10.05
C TYR A 232 2.94 20.33 -8.80
N ASP A 233 3.84 19.38 -8.59
CA ASP A 233 3.86 18.62 -7.33
C ASP A 233 4.53 19.40 -6.19
N SER A 234 4.64 18.80 -5.00
CA SER A 234 5.31 19.41 -3.84
C SER A 234 6.77 19.78 -4.07
N ASN A 235 7.44 19.17 -5.04
CA ASN A 235 8.85 19.38 -5.37
C ASN A 235 9.02 20.38 -6.53
N GLY A 236 7.92 20.95 -7.04
CA GLY A 236 7.93 21.86 -8.18
C GLY A 236 8.07 21.17 -9.54
N ASN A 237 7.87 19.84 -9.61
CA ASN A 237 7.89 19.12 -10.88
C ASN A 237 6.65 19.49 -11.70
N GLU A 238 6.86 20.10 -12.86
CA GLU A 238 5.78 20.45 -13.80
C GLU A 238 5.31 19.22 -14.58
N PHE A 239 4.00 18.99 -14.64
CA PHE A 239 3.42 17.94 -15.47
C PHE A 239 2.04 18.32 -16.02
N CYS A 240 1.58 17.51 -16.97
CA CYS A 240 0.26 17.68 -17.55
C CYS A 240 -0.81 17.02 -16.68
N ILE A 241 -1.55 17.78 -15.88
CA ILE A 241 -2.56 17.19 -14.98
C ILE A 241 -3.74 16.62 -15.77
N ILE A 242 -4.17 17.32 -16.82
CA ILE A 242 -5.25 16.87 -17.70
C ILE A 242 -5.13 17.52 -19.09
N SER A 243 -5.62 16.83 -20.11
CA SER A 243 -5.69 17.36 -21.47
C SER A 243 -7.07 17.91 -21.76
N SER A 244 -7.15 18.83 -22.71
CA SER A 244 -8.42 19.36 -23.18
C SER A 244 -8.42 19.72 -24.65
N ASP A 245 -9.61 19.74 -25.24
CA ASP A 245 -9.85 20.30 -26.58
C ASP A 245 -11.21 21.01 -26.61
N LYS A 246 -11.42 21.87 -27.60
CA LYS A 246 -12.72 22.48 -27.86
C LYS A 246 -13.70 21.42 -28.34
N ASN A 247 -14.91 21.48 -27.83
CA ASN A 247 -15.96 20.59 -28.28
C ASN A 247 -16.27 20.85 -29.76
N PHE A 248 -16.33 19.77 -30.54
CA PHE A 248 -16.56 19.82 -31.99
C PHE A 248 -17.89 20.48 -32.38
N ILE A 249 -18.93 20.35 -31.54
CA ILE A 249 -20.27 20.86 -31.80
C ILE A 249 -20.43 22.28 -31.24
N ASN A 250 -19.83 22.56 -30.09
CA ASN A 250 -19.86 23.89 -29.46
C ASN A 250 -18.45 24.34 -29.09
N SER A 251 -17.83 25.17 -29.93
CA SER A 251 -16.47 25.66 -29.72
C SER A 251 -16.26 26.52 -28.47
N GLU A 252 -17.34 26.93 -27.78
CA GLU A 252 -17.28 27.61 -26.47
C GLU A 252 -17.14 26.64 -25.29
N LYS A 253 -17.43 25.35 -25.51
CA LYS A 253 -17.29 24.30 -24.49
C LYS A 253 -15.93 23.63 -24.61
N VAL A 254 -15.21 23.53 -23.50
CA VAL A 254 -13.98 22.74 -23.36
C VAL A 254 -14.34 21.34 -22.89
N VAL A 255 -13.68 20.32 -23.43
CA VAL A 255 -13.80 18.92 -23.01
C VAL A 255 -12.47 18.50 -22.40
N TYR A 256 -12.50 17.98 -21.19
CA TYR A 256 -11.33 17.47 -20.48
C TYR A 256 -11.28 15.94 -20.57
N TYR A 257 -10.07 15.39 -20.75
CA TYR A 257 -9.85 13.95 -20.85
C TYR A 257 -8.39 13.61 -20.56
N PHE A 258 -8.15 12.35 -20.19
CA PHE A 258 -6.81 11.81 -20.03
C PHE A 258 -6.24 11.32 -21.36
N THR A 259 -4.92 11.44 -21.49
CA THR A 259 -4.11 10.97 -22.61
C THR A 259 -2.81 10.36 -22.11
N GLU A 260 -2.04 9.76 -23.01
CA GLU A 260 -0.66 9.33 -22.80
C GLU A 260 0.20 10.35 -22.04
N ILE A 261 0.12 11.64 -22.41
CA ILE A 261 0.93 12.69 -21.79
C ILE A 261 0.60 12.85 -20.31
N ASN A 262 -0.69 12.70 -19.95
CA ASN A 262 -1.13 12.79 -18.57
C ASN A 262 -0.64 11.59 -17.78
N HIS A 263 -0.93 10.37 -18.24
CA HIS A 263 -0.56 9.16 -17.52
C HIS A 263 0.96 8.95 -17.43
N SER A 264 1.71 9.25 -18.50
CA SER A 264 3.17 9.25 -18.45
C SER A 264 3.72 10.26 -17.45
N GLY A 265 3.13 11.46 -17.37
CA GLY A 265 3.49 12.47 -16.38
C GLY A 265 3.23 11.97 -14.95
N TYR A 266 2.05 11.39 -14.72
CA TYR A 266 1.64 10.84 -13.44
C TYR A 266 2.60 9.75 -12.99
N TYR A 267 2.84 8.77 -13.85
CA TYR A 267 3.68 7.62 -13.55
C TYR A 267 5.14 8.00 -13.34
N SER A 268 5.64 9.05 -14.01
CA SER A 268 6.99 9.57 -13.79
C SER A 268 7.21 10.12 -12.38
N LEU A 269 6.14 10.46 -11.65
CA LEU A 269 6.18 11.01 -10.30
C LEU A 269 5.72 9.98 -9.25
N LEU A 270 4.68 9.21 -9.56
CA LEU A 270 4.05 8.26 -8.64
C LEU A 270 4.83 6.94 -8.51
N ALA A 271 5.33 6.36 -9.62
CA ALA A 271 6.05 5.09 -9.57
C ALA A 271 7.37 5.17 -8.78
N PRO A 272 8.22 6.21 -8.93
CA PRO A 272 9.39 6.38 -8.06
C PRO A 272 9.04 6.44 -6.57
N LYS A 273 7.90 7.07 -6.24
CA LYS A 273 7.42 7.13 -4.85
C LYS A 273 6.92 5.77 -4.37
N ALA A 274 6.15 5.03 -5.17
CA ALA A 274 5.75 3.66 -4.82
C ALA A 274 6.98 2.78 -4.52
N ILE A 275 8.02 2.84 -5.37
CA ILE A 275 9.29 2.12 -5.18
C ILE A 275 10.01 2.58 -3.89
N SER A 276 10.14 3.89 -3.70
CA SER A 276 10.78 4.50 -2.53
C SER A 276 10.11 4.11 -1.21
N TYR A 277 8.77 4.13 -1.18
CA TYR A 277 7.95 3.81 -0.03
C TYR A 277 7.94 2.30 0.23
N GLY A 278 7.84 1.48 -0.82
CA GLY A 278 7.95 0.03 -0.71
C GLY A 278 9.29 -0.40 -0.12
N ALA A 279 10.40 0.17 -0.59
CA ALA A 279 11.74 -0.11 -0.04
C ALA A 279 11.85 0.29 1.44
N GLY A 280 11.25 1.43 1.80
CA GLY A 280 11.20 1.91 3.18
C GLY A 280 10.35 1.03 4.08
N LEU A 281 9.24 0.51 3.57
CA LEU A 281 8.36 -0.40 4.29
C LEU A 281 9.05 -1.75 4.53
N ILE A 282 9.83 -2.25 3.57
CA ILE A 282 10.69 -3.43 3.76
C ILE A 282 11.76 -3.19 4.84
N ASP A 283 12.37 -2.01 4.87
CA ASP A 283 13.31 -1.65 5.94
C ASP A 283 12.63 -1.60 7.32
N LEU A 284 11.45 -0.97 7.41
CA LEU A 284 10.64 -0.97 8.63
C LEU A 284 10.28 -2.39 9.08
N PHE A 285 9.91 -3.27 8.15
CA PHE A 285 9.59 -4.67 8.42
C PHE A 285 10.72 -5.37 9.17
N PHE A 286 11.97 -5.28 8.67
CA PHE A 286 13.12 -5.87 9.35
C PHE A 286 13.47 -5.20 10.67
N LYS A 287 13.30 -3.87 10.77
CA LYS A 287 13.45 -3.15 12.04
C LYS A 287 12.46 -3.64 13.09
N GLU A 288 11.21 -3.95 12.72
CA GLU A 288 10.20 -4.47 13.64
C GLU A 288 10.46 -5.93 14.02
N ILE A 289 10.88 -6.79 13.08
CA ILE A 289 11.33 -8.16 13.40
C ILE A 289 12.47 -8.15 14.42
N ALA A 290 13.46 -7.27 14.24
CA ALA A 290 14.58 -7.15 15.17
C ALA A 290 14.11 -6.75 16.57
N LYS A 291 13.12 -5.84 16.66
CA LYS A 291 12.49 -5.44 17.93
C LYS A 291 11.75 -6.62 18.58
N GLU A 292 10.99 -7.41 17.83
CA GLU A 292 10.26 -8.57 18.36
C GLU A 292 11.20 -9.66 18.88
N LYS A 293 12.24 -10.02 18.11
CA LYS A 293 13.26 -11.00 18.56
C LYS A 293 13.98 -10.56 19.85
N GLN A 294 14.24 -9.26 20.01
CA GLN A 294 14.81 -8.72 21.25
C GLN A 294 13.84 -8.86 22.43
N LYS A 295 12.55 -8.58 22.25
CA LYS A 295 11.53 -8.77 23.30
C LYS A 295 11.41 -10.23 23.73
N GLU A 296 11.42 -11.18 22.79
CA GLU A 296 11.39 -12.61 23.12
C GLU A 296 12.61 -13.04 23.94
N SER A 297 13.80 -12.58 23.55
CA SER A 297 15.04 -12.88 24.27
C SER A 297 15.01 -12.34 25.70
N GLN A 298 14.41 -11.17 25.93
CA GLN A 298 14.28 -10.54 27.25
C GLN A 298 13.18 -11.16 28.13
N ASN A 299 12.15 -11.73 27.51
CA ASN A 299 11.02 -12.35 28.22
C ASN A 299 11.22 -13.84 28.54
N GLN A 300 12.33 -14.47 28.10
CA GLN A 300 12.68 -15.82 28.55
C GLN A 300 13.04 -15.84 30.04
N PRO A 301 12.53 -16.81 30.84
CA PRO A 301 12.86 -16.92 32.25
C PRO A 301 14.38 -16.93 32.47
N ALA A 302 14.87 -16.25 33.50
CA ALA A 302 16.30 -16.13 33.82
C ALA A 302 17.02 -17.50 33.94
N GLU A 303 16.29 -18.57 34.28
CA GLU A 303 16.81 -19.95 34.29
C GLU A 303 17.17 -20.46 32.88
N THR A 304 16.41 -20.07 31.85
CA THR A 304 16.66 -20.47 30.46
C THR A 304 17.83 -19.70 29.85
N GLN A 305 17.96 -18.40 30.15
CA GLN A 305 19.13 -17.61 29.76
C GLN A 305 20.42 -18.12 30.43
N SER A 306 20.37 -18.46 31.72
CA SER A 306 21.52 -19.08 32.41
C SER A 306 21.89 -20.44 31.81
N ALA A 307 20.91 -21.27 31.46
CA ALA A 307 21.17 -22.57 30.83
C ALA A 307 21.78 -22.43 29.43
N ILE A 308 21.33 -21.46 28.61
CA ILE A 308 21.90 -21.20 27.29
C ILE A 308 23.33 -20.68 27.40
N ILE A 309 23.59 -19.75 28.33
CA ILE A 309 24.95 -19.25 28.59
C ILE A 309 25.84 -20.39 29.09
N GLN A 310 25.35 -21.24 30.00
CA GLN A 310 26.10 -22.37 30.53
C GLN A 310 26.41 -23.42 29.44
N MET A 311 25.46 -23.74 28.56
CA MET A 311 25.68 -24.63 27.42
C MET A 311 26.67 -24.06 26.41
N ALA A 312 26.65 -22.74 26.16
CA ALA A 312 27.62 -22.07 25.29
C ALA A 312 29.03 -22.08 25.89
N PHE A 313 29.16 -21.86 27.20
CA PHE A 313 30.43 -21.98 27.93
C PHE A 313 30.96 -23.43 27.94
N GLU A 314 30.10 -24.43 28.15
CA GLU A 314 30.51 -25.84 28.13
C GLU A 314 31.00 -26.27 26.75
N LYS A 315 30.35 -25.81 25.67
CA LYS A 315 30.75 -26.09 24.29
C LYS A 315 32.09 -25.45 23.91
N ASP A 316 32.33 -24.20 24.33
CA ASP A 316 33.64 -23.52 24.17
C ASP A 316 34.75 -24.20 24.98
N THR A 317 34.40 -24.84 26.11
CA THR A 317 35.37 -25.54 26.97
C THR A 317 35.72 -26.92 26.41
N GLU A 318 34.75 -27.64 25.84
CA GLU A 318 34.98 -28.90 25.10
C GLU A 318 35.80 -28.68 23.82
N GLU A 319 35.58 -27.59 23.09
CA GLU A 319 36.34 -27.29 21.88
C GLU A 319 37.80 -26.92 22.20
N LYS A 320 38.04 -26.17 23.30
CA LYS A 320 39.40 -25.86 23.78
C LYS A 320 40.15 -27.06 24.34
N THR A 321 39.47 -27.96 25.06
CA THR A 321 40.09 -29.18 25.60
C THR A 321 40.43 -30.20 24.50
N ASN A 322 39.67 -30.22 23.40
CA ASN A 322 40.00 -31.04 22.23
C ASN A 322 41.17 -30.45 21.40
N LEU A 323 41.34 -29.13 21.36
CA LEU A 323 42.49 -28.49 20.69
C LEU A 323 43.81 -28.65 21.47
N GLU A 324 43.78 -28.69 22.81
CA GLU A 324 45.00 -28.89 23.62
C GLU A 324 45.49 -30.35 23.64
N ALA A 325 44.67 -31.32 23.22
CA ALA A 325 45.03 -32.74 23.17
C ALA A 325 45.82 -33.15 21.90
N GLU A 326 45.93 -32.28 20.89
CA GLU A 326 46.55 -32.61 19.59
C GLU A 326 47.89 -31.91 19.28
N LEU A 327 48.53 -31.21 20.22
CA LEU A 327 49.83 -30.58 19.98
C LEU A 327 51.02 -31.50 20.37
N PRO A 328 51.86 -31.96 19.42
CA PRO A 328 53.11 -32.64 19.75
C PRO A 328 54.18 -31.65 20.19
N SER A 329 54.97 -32.08 21.17
CA SER A 329 56.09 -31.39 21.80
C SER A 329 57.12 -30.82 20.81
N ASN A 330 57.44 -29.54 21.03
CA ASN A 330 58.54 -28.74 20.47
C ASN A 330 59.92 -29.45 20.58
N PRO A 331 60.95 -29.08 19.80
CA PRO A 331 61.80 -27.96 20.25
C PRO A 331 62.51 -27.12 19.17
N SER A 332 62.79 -25.85 19.50
CA SER A 332 64.13 -25.28 19.76
C SER A 332 64.32 -23.85 19.22
N GLU A 333 65.05 -23.06 20.02
CA GLU A 333 65.44 -21.65 19.92
C GLU A 333 66.08 -21.22 18.58
N SER A 334 65.89 -19.95 18.17
CA SER A 334 66.97 -18.94 18.13
C SER A 334 66.54 -17.62 17.44
N GLU A 335 67.00 -16.51 18.02
CA GLU A 335 67.37 -15.21 17.43
C GLU A 335 66.33 -14.10 17.19
N ILE A 336 66.56 -13.00 17.93
CA ILE A 336 66.07 -11.61 17.77
C ILE A 336 67.03 -10.89 16.79
N PRO A 337 66.58 -9.94 15.96
CA PRO A 337 66.94 -8.54 16.27
C PRO A 337 65.86 -7.47 15.99
N ASN A 338 65.96 -6.41 16.81
CA ASN A 338 65.33 -5.08 16.75
C ASN A 338 65.42 -4.36 15.39
N HIS A 339 64.42 -3.50 15.11
CA HIS A 339 64.56 -2.07 14.69
C HIS A 339 63.15 -1.43 14.68
N LEU A 340 62.83 -0.46 15.55
CA LEU A 340 63.01 1.02 15.46
C LEU A 340 61.79 1.75 14.87
N ALA A 341 61.40 2.82 15.57
CA ALA A 341 60.15 3.58 15.51
C ALA A 341 60.09 4.67 14.42
N LEU A 342 58.88 5.18 14.11
CA LEU A 342 58.41 6.57 14.34
C LEU A 342 57.24 7.03 13.43
N ALA A 343 56.35 7.83 14.05
CA ALA A 343 55.45 8.88 13.53
C ALA A 343 54.39 8.48 12.47
N GLY A 344 53.12 8.87 12.54
CA GLY A 344 52.47 10.04 13.17
C GLY A 344 52.05 11.01 12.07
N ASP A 345 50.76 11.07 11.73
CA ASP A 345 50.14 12.32 11.27
C ASP A 345 48.61 12.27 11.36
N THR A 346 48.06 13.42 11.73
CA THR A 346 46.66 13.77 11.95
C THR A 346 46.22 14.71 10.84
N GLY A 347 45.07 14.47 10.21
CA GLY A 347 44.51 15.39 9.23
C GLY A 347 42.98 15.40 9.26
N GLN A 348 42.41 16.29 10.07
CA GLN A 348 41.02 16.72 9.95
C GLN A 348 40.89 17.69 8.77
N VAL A 349 39.80 17.57 8.00
CA VAL A 349 39.35 18.61 7.06
C VAL A 349 37.89 18.94 7.40
N GLN A 350 37.68 20.20 7.79
CA GLN A 350 36.40 20.90 7.82
C GLN A 350 36.18 21.56 6.46
N GLU A 351 34.97 21.52 5.93
CA GLU A 351 34.46 22.49 4.95
C GLU A 351 32.92 22.51 5.06
N GLN A 352 32.37 23.48 5.79
CA GLN A 352 31.80 24.75 5.34
C GLN A 352 30.39 24.63 4.71
N VAL A 353 29.48 25.17 5.51
CA VAL A 353 28.09 25.53 5.26
C VAL A 353 28.02 26.60 4.16
N ILE A 354 27.12 26.42 3.20
CA ILE A 354 26.63 27.49 2.32
C ILE A 354 25.11 27.52 2.47
N GLU A 355 24.62 28.53 3.19
CA GLU A 355 23.22 28.96 3.17
C GLU A 355 22.96 29.73 1.88
N THR A 356 21.85 29.44 1.21
CA THR A 356 21.23 30.38 0.25
C THR A 356 19.75 30.51 0.56
N GLU A 357 19.31 31.76 0.64
CA GLU A 357 17.99 32.22 1.04
C GLU A 357 16.93 32.09 -0.07
N SER A 358 15.70 31.91 0.41
CA SER A 358 14.42 32.44 -0.10
C SER A 358 13.95 32.04 -1.51
N GLY A 359 13.01 31.11 -1.54
CA GLY A 359 11.92 31.05 -2.52
C GLY A 359 10.59 31.15 -1.78
N GLU A 360 9.73 32.08 -2.20
CA GLU A 360 8.37 32.30 -1.68
C GLU A 360 7.56 31.00 -1.66
N GLU A 361 7.17 30.56 -0.46
CA GLU A 361 6.11 29.56 -0.27
C GLU A 361 4.79 30.16 -0.73
N ALA A 362 4.24 29.61 -1.82
CA ALA A 362 2.82 29.75 -2.11
C ALA A 362 2.07 28.91 -1.07
N ASP A 363 1.52 29.59 -0.06
CA ASP A 363 0.65 29.04 0.97
C ASP A 363 -0.67 28.60 0.31
N ILE A 364 -0.69 27.38 -0.23
CA ILE A 364 -1.91 26.77 -0.76
C ILE A 364 -2.61 26.11 0.42
N HIS A 365 -3.53 26.86 1.02
CA HIS A 365 -4.53 26.32 1.94
C HIS A 365 -5.03 24.96 1.43
N LEU A 366 -4.97 23.96 2.32
CA LEU A 366 -5.70 22.69 2.21
C LEU A 366 -7.01 22.93 1.47
N LEU A 367 -7.12 22.41 0.25
CA LEU A 367 -8.40 22.36 -0.45
C LEU A 367 -9.25 21.35 0.32
N ASP A 368 -9.96 21.86 1.31
CA ASP A 368 -11.08 21.21 1.95
C ASP A 368 -12.13 21.00 0.86
N ILE A 369 -12.02 19.88 0.15
CA ILE A 369 -12.99 19.40 -0.81
C ILE A 369 -14.27 19.04 -0.04
N GLY A 370 -15.05 20.07 0.25
CA GLY A 370 -16.38 19.94 0.84
C GLY A 370 -17.27 19.14 -0.10
N TYR A 371 -17.42 17.84 0.16
CA TYR A 371 -18.50 17.05 -0.41
C TYR A 371 -19.83 17.46 0.24
N PRO A 372 -20.90 17.70 -0.54
CA PRO A 372 -22.22 17.92 0.03
C PRO A 372 -22.72 16.61 0.67
N THR A 373 -22.76 16.57 2.00
CA THR A 373 -23.51 15.54 2.72
C THR A 373 -24.99 15.90 2.69
N ASP A 374 -25.78 15.19 1.89
CA ASP A 374 -27.23 15.16 2.08
C ASP A 374 -27.68 13.72 2.36
N PRO A 375 -28.04 13.39 3.62
CA PRO A 375 -28.91 12.28 3.90
C PRO A 375 -30.34 12.81 4.05
N THR A 376 -31.14 12.67 2.99
CA THR A 376 -32.59 12.82 3.09
C THR A 376 -33.12 11.90 4.18
N THR A 377 -33.81 12.51 5.13
CA THR A 377 -34.46 11.87 6.27
C THR A 377 -35.65 11.02 5.82
N SER A 378 -35.63 9.73 6.19
CA SER A 378 -36.81 8.88 6.23
C SER A 378 -36.79 8.11 7.54
N SER A 379 -37.49 8.67 8.51
CA SER A 379 -37.73 8.09 9.83
C SER A 379 -38.56 6.82 9.74
N VAL A 380 -37.98 5.67 10.10
CA VAL A 380 -38.71 4.48 10.54
C VAL A 380 -38.47 4.33 12.05
N PRO A 381 -39.50 4.28 12.91
CA PRO A 381 -39.29 4.19 14.35
C PRO A 381 -38.98 2.74 14.77
N PRO A 382 -38.20 2.55 15.86
CA PRO A 382 -37.79 1.22 16.30
C PRO A 382 -38.89 0.49 17.07
N ALA A 383 -38.99 -0.81 16.83
CA ALA A 383 -39.73 -1.74 17.68
C ALA A 383 -38.89 -2.10 18.92
N SER A 384 -39.41 -1.78 20.11
CA SER A 384 -38.96 -2.36 21.37
C SER A 384 -40.12 -3.11 22.01
N GLY A 385 -39.88 -4.38 22.34
CA GLY A 385 -40.82 -5.25 23.02
C GLY A 385 -40.53 -5.35 24.52
N ALA A 386 -41.58 -5.82 25.22
CA ALA A 386 -41.63 -6.37 26.58
C ALA A 386 -41.80 -5.38 27.77
N GLY A 387 -43.08 -5.20 28.13
CA GLY A 387 -43.59 -5.79 29.39
C GLY A 387 -43.74 -4.87 30.60
N SER A 388 -45.00 -4.54 30.97
CA SER A 388 -45.57 -4.78 32.31
C SER A 388 -46.99 -4.19 32.47
N ASN A 389 -47.96 -5.09 32.61
CA ASN A 389 -49.10 -5.12 33.54
C ASN A 389 -49.89 -3.86 33.96
N MET A 390 -51.21 -3.99 33.70
CA MET A 390 -52.37 -3.85 34.62
C MET A 390 -53.29 -2.61 34.56
N ILE A 391 -54.56 -2.92 34.20
CA ILE A 391 -55.88 -2.39 34.69
C ILE A 391 -56.22 -0.96 34.20
N ALA A 392 -57.34 -0.65 33.51
CA ALA A 392 -58.74 -1.04 33.67
C ALA A 392 -59.58 -0.89 32.37
N VAL A 393 -60.74 -1.57 32.38
CA VAL A 393 -61.90 -1.60 31.45
C VAL A 393 -63.00 -0.62 32.00
N PRO A 394 -64.15 -0.26 31.36
CA PRO A 394 -64.70 -0.45 29.99
C PRO A 394 -65.29 0.83 29.30
N ALA A 395 -65.84 0.59 28.09
CA ALA A 395 -67.09 1.12 27.49
C ALA A 395 -66.89 2.07 26.29
N GLY A 396 -67.54 1.92 25.13
CA GLY A 396 -68.57 0.99 24.68
C GLY A 396 -68.99 1.31 23.23
N ALA A 397 -69.92 0.49 22.70
CA ALA A 397 -70.75 0.66 21.49
C ALA A 397 -70.01 0.82 20.14
N GLY A 398 -70.13 -0.13 19.20
CA GLY A 398 -71.34 -0.41 18.41
C GLY A 398 -71.23 0.40 17.11
N GLY A 399 -70.91 -0.15 15.95
CA GLY A 399 -71.69 -1.12 15.18
C GLY A 399 -72.08 -0.45 13.86
N GLY A 400 -72.07 -1.18 12.74
CA GLY A 400 -72.73 -0.73 11.50
C GLY A 400 -71.90 -0.88 10.23
N ALA A 401 -72.22 -1.93 9.48
CA ALA A 401 -71.85 -2.15 8.10
C ALA A 401 -72.54 -1.15 7.14
N GLY A 402 -71.98 -0.99 5.94
CA GLY A 402 -72.78 -0.56 4.79
C GLY A 402 -72.00 0.09 3.65
N ALA A 403 -71.91 -0.67 2.55
CA ALA A 403 -71.57 -0.30 1.16
C ALA A 403 -70.09 -0.10 0.81
#